data_AF-A0AAU1GHU7-F1
#
_entry.id   AF-A0AAU1GHU7-F1
#
_cell.length_a   1.000
_cell.length_b   1.000
_cell.length_c   1.000
_cell.angle_alpha   90.00
_cell.angle_beta   90.00
_cell.angle_gamma   90.00
#
_symmetry.space_group_name_H-M   'P 1'
#
loop_
_entity.id
_entity.type
_entity.pdbx_description
1 polymer ?
#
loop_
_entity_poly.entity_id
_entity_poly.type
_entity_poly.pdbx_seq_one_letter_code
_entity_poly.pdbx_strand_id
1 'polypeptide(L)'
;MTEPFAQNEDRPACGICPAHRLPCESFVVYDRPSRECPFDPADGFRYTAERTPACVHPHKIGVEPDRIAPPPAAPESADEPTPRAPRRWWALGRG
;
A
#
# COMPACT_ATOMS: atom_id res chain seq x y z
N MET A 1 5.31 -16.05 24.70
CA MET A 1 4.33 -15.68 23.66
C MET A 1 4.82 -14.39 23.07
N THR A 2 4.97 -14.32 21.75
CA THR A 2 5.54 -13.15 21.12
C THR A 2 4.43 -12.12 20.88
N GLU A 3 4.58 -10.94 21.47
CA GLU A 3 3.55 -9.90 21.49
C GLU A 3 3.51 -9.09 20.17
N PRO A 4 2.33 -8.58 19.77
CA PRO A 4 2.22 -7.71 18.61
C PRO A 4 3.03 -6.41 18.80
N PHE A 5 3.66 -5.94 17.72
CA PHE A 5 4.54 -4.78 17.77
C PHE A 5 3.80 -3.44 17.97
N ALA A 6 2.60 -3.32 17.42
CA ALA A 6 1.72 -2.17 17.63
C ALA A 6 0.62 -2.56 18.62
N GLN A 7 0.74 -2.06 19.86
CA GLN A 7 -0.29 -2.22 20.88
C GLN A 7 -0.94 -0.83 21.12
N ASN A 8 -2.09 -0.58 20.48
CA ASN A 8 -2.98 0.59 20.70
C ASN A 8 -2.43 2.00 20.33
N GLU A 9 -3.27 3.03 20.56
CA GLU A 9 -3.36 4.40 19.99
C GLU A 9 -2.06 5.20 19.77
N ASP A 10 -0.94 4.80 20.35
CA ASP A 10 0.37 5.45 20.19
C ASP A 10 0.95 5.24 18.78
N ARG A 11 0.57 4.16 18.10
CA ARG A 11 1.04 3.83 16.74
C ARG A 11 -0.15 3.73 15.78
N PRO A 12 -0.40 4.75 14.91
CA PRO A 12 -1.47 4.75 13.91
C PRO A 12 -1.13 3.85 12.71
N ALA A 13 -0.75 2.61 13.00
CA ALA A 13 -0.53 1.54 12.03
C ALA A 13 -1.82 1.32 11.23
N CYS A 14 -1.71 1.17 9.91
CA CYS A 14 -2.88 0.92 9.06
C CYS A 14 -3.57 -0.40 9.45
N GLY A 15 -4.87 -0.54 9.16
CA GLY A 15 -5.63 -1.73 9.53
C GLY A 15 -5.12 -3.05 8.94
N ILE A 16 -4.31 -2.99 7.88
CA ILE A 16 -3.65 -4.14 7.25
C ILE A 16 -2.20 -4.35 7.72
N CYS A 17 -1.73 -3.59 8.72
CA CYS A 17 -0.35 -3.66 9.16
C CYS A 17 -0.07 -4.97 9.91
N PRO A 18 1.03 -5.69 9.60
CA PRO A 18 1.42 -6.88 10.35
C PRO A 18 1.71 -6.58 11.83
N ALA A 19 2.14 -5.36 12.17
CA ALA A 19 2.46 -4.96 13.53
C ALA A 19 1.29 -5.11 14.52
N HIS A 20 0.03 -5.09 14.06
CA HIS A 20 -1.14 -5.32 14.92
C HIS A 20 -1.25 -6.77 15.42
N ARG A 21 -0.61 -7.71 14.74
CA ARG A 21 -0.76 -9.16 14.97
C ARG A 21 0.57 -9.88 15.20
N LEU A 22 1.68 -9.27 14.78
CA LEU A 22 3.01 -9.89 14.75
C LEU A 22 4.05 -8.98 15.43
N PRO A 23 5.11 -9.56 16.00
CA PRO A 23 6.28 -8.80 16.45
C PRO A 23 7.06 -8.23 15.26
N CYS A 24 7.92 -7.23 15.53
CA CYS A 24 8.74 -6.60 14.49
C CYS A 24 9.63 -7.59 13.74
N GLU A 25 10.17 -8.59 14.43
CA GLU A 25 11.06 -9.61 13.86
C GLU A 25 10.35 -10.61 12.91
N SER A 26 9.01 -10.63 12.88
CA SER A 26 8.22 -11.55 12.05
C SER A 26 7.68 -10.93 10.77
N PHE A 27 8.05 -9.67 10.47
CA PHE A 27 7.70 -9.01 9.22
C PHE A 27 8.85 -8.12 8.74
N VAL A 28 8.84 -7.80 7.44
CA VAL A 28 9.84 -6.92 6.83
C VAL A 28 9.24 -5.52 6.65
N VAL A 29 10.03 -4.48 6.84
CA VAL A 29 9.61 -3.09 6.62
C VAL A 29 10.25 -2.52 5.36
N TYR A 30 9.40 -2.13 4.41
CA TYR A 30 9.80 -1.41 3.20
C TYR A 30 9.64 0.09 3.41
N ASP A 31 10.53 0.91 2.81
CA ASP A 31 10.44 2.38 2.90
C ASP A 31 9.13 2.94 2.32
N ARG A 32 8.57 2.27 1.31
CA ARG A 32 7.33 2.67 0.62
C ARG A 32 6.61 1.48 -0.03
N PRO A 33 5.33 1.66 -0.45
CA PRO A 33 4.61 0.63 -1.20
C PRO A 33 5.35 0.17 -2.46
N SER A 34 5.42 -1.15 -2.67
CA SER A 34 6.08 -1.78 -3.81
C SER A 34 5.19 -2.86 -4.44
N ARG A 35 5.35 -3.08 -5.76
CA ARG A 35 4.74 -4.20 -6.48
C ARG A 35 5.30 -5.55 -6.06
N GLU A 36 6.50 -5.57 -5.46
CA GLU A 36 7.10 -6.78 -4.89
C GLU A 36 6.41 -7.24 -3.61
N CYS A 37 5.51 -6.41 -3.07
CA CYS A 37 4.73 -6.70 -1.88
C CYS A 37 3.22 -6.63 -2.16
N PRO A 38 2.68 -7.56 -2.97
CA PRO A 38 1.25 -7.61 -3.26
C PRO A 38 0.43 -7.85 -1.99
N PHE A 39 -0.79 -7.33 -1.99
CA PHE A 39 -1.78 -7.55 -0.92
C PHE A 39 -2.43 -8.93 -1.10
N ASP A 40 -2.52 -9.70 -0.01
CA ASP A 40 -3.18 -11.00 0.05
C ASP A 40 -4.49 -10.84 0.85
N PRO A 41 -5.67 -11.03 0.21
CA PRO A 41 -6.96 -10.86 0.89
C PRO A 41 -7.29 -12.00 1.86
N ALA A 42 -6.56 -13.13 1.85
CA ALA A 42 -6.85 -14.26 2.72
C ALA A 42 -6.63 -13.92 4.20
N ASP A 43 -5.55 -13.20 4.50
CA ASP A 43 -5.15 -12.79 5.85
C ASP A 43 -5.07 -11.27 6.01
N GLY A 44 -5.08 -10.51 4.92
CA GLY A 44 -5.08 -9.06 4.92
C GLY A 44 -3.70 -8.43 5.10
N PHE A 45 -2.60 -9.12 4.77
CA PHE A 45 -1.25 -8.55 4.74
C PHE A 45 -0.73 -8.30 3.32
N ARG A 46 0.41 -7.61 3.24
CA ARG A 46 1.26 -7.61 2.04
C ARG A 46 2.38 -8.62 2.24
N TYR A 47 2.86 -9.24 1.17
CA TYR A 47 3.87 -10.30 1.26
C TYR A 47 5.06 -10.08 0.36
N THR A 48 6.27 -10.32 0.87
CA THR A 48 7.46 -10.46 0.01
C THR A 48 7.36 -11.69 -0.89
N ALA A 49 8.25 -11.80 -1.88
CA ALA A 49 8.38 -13.01 -2.71
C ALA A 49 8.65 -14.29 -1.88
N GLU A 50 9.22 -14.13 -0.68
CA GLU A 50 9.52 -15.22 0.26
C GLU A 50 8.32 -15.58 1.17
N ARG A 51 7.14 -14.98 0.94
CA ARG A 51 5.93 -15.12 1.77
C ARG A 51 6.12 -14.62 3.21
N THR A 52 7.01 -13.65 3.42
CA THR A 52 7.10 -12.92 4.69
C THR A 52 6.13 -11.73 4.68
N PRO A 53 5.31 -11.50 5.73
CA PRO A 53 4.48 -10.31 5.83
C PRO A 53 5.32 -9.03 5.74
N ALA A 54 4.76 -7.98 5.13
CA ALA A 54 5.46 -6.74 4.87
C ALA A 54 4.66 -5.51 5.33
N CYS A 55 5.32 -4.62 6.08
CA CYS A 55 4.85 -3.26 6.32
C CYS A 55 5.48 -2.33 5.28
N VAL A 56 4.70 -1.39 4.76
CA VAL A 56 5.17 -0.39 3.76
C VAL A 56 5.13 1.04 4.29
N HIS A 57 5.02 1.18 5.62
CA HIS A 57 4.86 2.47 6.30
C HIS A 57 5.74 2.52 7.58
N PRO A 58 7.08 2.59 7.46
CA PRO A 58 8.01 2.63 8.59
C PRO A 58 7.67 3.75 9.58
N HIS A 59 7.38 4.95 9.05
CA HIS A 59 7.02 6.13 9.84
C HIS A 59 5.77 5.94 10.72
N LYS A 60 4.84 5.04 10.33
CA LYS A 60 3.62 4.78 11.12
C LYS A 60 3.86 3.90 12.34
N ILE A 61 4.91 3.08 12.30
CA ILE A 61 5.27 2.14 13.37
C ILE A 61 6.57 2.55 14.08
N GLY A 62 7.21 3.63 13.65
CA GLY A 62 8.38 4.21 14.30
C GLY A 62 9.65 3.38 14.15
N VAL A 63 9.82 2.70 13.01
CA VAL A 63 11.00 1.86 12.72
C VAL A 63 11.71 2.32 11.46
N GLU A 64 13.01 2.07 11.37
CA GLU A 64 13.75 2.24 10.12
C GLU A 64 13.37 1.14 9.11
N PRO A 65 13.40 1.42 7.80
CA PRO A 65 13.11 0.42 6.80
C PRO A 65 14.23 -0.61 6.68
N ASP A 66 13.88 -1.89 6.67
CA ASP A 66 14.80 -3.00 6.38
C ASP A 66 15.16 -3.06 4.88
N ARG A 67 14.22 -2.66 4.01
CA ARG A 67 14.36 -2.76 2.55
C ARG A 67 13.89 -1.49 1.86
N ILE A 68 14.60 -1.13 0.78
CA ILE A 68 14.21 -0.03 -0.10
C ILE A 68 13.42 -0.61 -1.27
N ALA A 69 12.22 -0.10 -1.51
CA ALA A 69 11.40 -0.49 -2.64
C ALA A 69 12.09 -0.10 -3.97
N PRO A 70 12.02 -0.97 -5.00
CA PRO A 70 12.55 -0.67 -6.32
C PRO A 70 11.85 0.55 -6.93
N PRO A 71 12.54 1.32 -7.79
CA PRO A 71 11.95 2.47 -8.45
C PRO A 71 10.64 2.06 -9.16
N PRO A 72 9.62 2.94 -9.16
CA PRO A 72 8.38 2.65 -9.86
C PRO A 72 8.69 2.34 -11.32
N ALA A 73 7.96 1.38 -11.89
CA ALA A 73 8.07 1.11 -13.32
C ALA A 73 7.78 2.40 -14.09
N ALA A 74 8.54 2.64 -15.16
CA ALA A 74 8.22 3.72 -16.08
C ALA A 74 6.76 3.52 -16.54
N PRO A 75 5.95 4.60 -16.63
CA PRO A 75 4.62 4.47 -17.19
C PRO A 75 4.78 3.87 -18.59
N GLU A 76 4.16 2.71 -18.82
CA GLU A 76 3.98 2.20 -20.17
C GLU A 76 3.22 3.31 -20.92
N SER A 77 3.82 3.80 -22.02
CA SER A 77 3.26 4.86 -22.83
C SER A 77 1.78 4.56 -23.07
N ALA A 78 0.90 5.37 -22.48
CA ALA A 78 -0.52 5.24 -22.68
C ALA A 78 -0.78 5.37 -24.18
N ASP A 79 -1.20 4.27 -24.79
CA ASP A 79 -1.78 4.29 -26.14
C ASP A 79 -2.86 5.38 -26.17
N GLU A 80 -2.82 6.18 -27.22
CA GLU A 80 -3.43 7.50 -27.38
C GLU A 80 -4.86 7.59 -26.81
N PRO A 81 -5.21 8.62 -26.02
CA PRO A 81 -6.58 8.78 -25.56
C PRO A 81 -7.50 8.98 -26.77
N THR A 82 -8.32 7.97 -27.07
CA THR A 82 -9.42 8.11 -28.05
C THR A 82 -10.29 9.30 -27.61
N PRO A 83 -10.47 10.34 -28.45
CA PRO A 83 -11.23 11.52 -28.05
C PRO A 83 -12.68 11.14 -27.78
N ARG A 84 -13.08 11.23 -26.51
CA ARG A 84 -14.47 11.03 -26.10
C ARG A 84 -15.27 12.26 -26.52
N ALA A 85 -16.17 12.10 -27.49
CA ALA A 85 -17.00 13.18 -28.02
C ALA A 85 -17.72 13.97 -26.89
N PRO A 86 -17.77 15.31 -26.96
CA PRO A 86 -18.33 16.12 -25.89
C PRO A 86 -19.85 15.92 -25.79
N ARG A 87 -20.32 15.53 -24.59
CA ARG A 87 -21.75 15.45 -24.27
C ARG A 87 -22.31 16.88 -24.25
N ARG A 88 -23.29 17.19 -25.12
CA ARG A 88 -23.93 18.52 -25.24
C ARG A 88 -25.00 18.68 -24.16
N TRP A 89 -24.72 19.44 -23.09
CA TRP A 89 -25.67 19.67 -21.97
C TRP A 89 -26.23 21.10 -21.89
N TRP A 90 -26.07 21.95 -22.91
CA TRP A 90 -26.42 23.38 -22.85
C TRP A 90 -27.57 23.86 -23.76
N ALA A 91 -28.47 22.99 -24.21
CA ALA A 91 -29.50 23.39 -25.20
C ALA A 91 -30.97 23.28 -24.75
N LEU A 92 -31.27 23.19 -23.45
CA LEU A 92 -32.63 23.40 -22.95
C LEU A 92 -32.62 24.38 -21.77
N GLY A 93 -33.05 25.61 -22.05
CA GLY A 93 -33.21 26.65 -21.02
C GLY A 93 -33.51 28.03 -21.58
N ARG A 94 -34.42 28.13 -22.58
CA ARG A 94 -35.14 29.38 -22.82
C ARG A 94 -36.40 29.35 -21.97
N GLY A 95 -36.51 30.27 -21.02
CA GLY A 95 -37.71 30.62 -20.27
C GLY A 95 -37.65 32.11 -19.97
#